data_AF-A0A348WSL4-F1
#
_entry.id   AF-A0A348WSL4-F1
#
_cell.length_a   1.000
_cell.length_b   1.000
_cell.length_c   1.000
_cell.angle_alpha   90.00
_cell.angle_beta   90.00
_cell.angle_gamma   90.00
#
_symmetry.space_group_name_H-M   'P 1'
#
loop_
_entity.id
_entity.type
_entity.pdbx_description
1 polymer ?
#
loop_
_entity_poly.entity_id
_entity_poly.type
_entity_poly.pdbx_seq_one_letter_code
_entity_poly.pdbx_strand_id
1 'polypeptide(L)'
;MINKDVLYLKKANRSTIIKYKNQDEIVINLLLEKLLDFALREDLTTLKGRLEATSKVYRIFKHVPIYLKENIILIQTNNKKEIDNIYINSYNIVEMVKDKKQTIIIFIDHSFLKIDKPYHLMKKYYDLSLKIKKL
;
A
#
# COMPACT_ATOMS: atom_id res chain seq x y z
N MET A 1 0.88 4.57 -14.74
CA MET A 1 2.23 4.63 -14.10
C MET A 1 2.45 3.59 -13.02
N ILE A 2 1.47 3.34 -12.12
CA ILE A 2 1.48 2.18 -11.21
C ILE A 2 0.78 0.99 -11.90
N ASN A 3 1.36 -0.21 -11.82
CA ASN A 3 0.81 -1.44 -12.41
C ASN A 3 0.76 -2.59 -11.38
N LYS A 4 0.23 -3.75 -11.79
CA LYS A 4 0.02 -4.93 -10.92
C LYS A 4 1.28 -5.49 -10.27
N ASP A 5 2.46 -5.16 -10.81
CA ASP A 5 3.74 -5.65 -10.31
C ASP A 5 4.33 -4.75 -9.21
N VAL A 6 3.63 -3.69 -8.82
CA VAL A 6 4.05 -2.86 -7.68
C VAL A 6 4.01 -3.68 -6.39
N LEU A 7 5.13 -3.70 -5.66
CA LEU A 7 5.24 -4.32 -4.34
C LEU A 7 4.92 -3.31 -3.25
N TYR A 8 5.55 -2.14 -3.31
CA TYR A 8 5.27 -1.05 -2.38
C TYR A 8 5.65 0.32 -2.93
N LEU A 9 5.12 1.36 -2.29
CA LEU A 9 5.50 2.76 -2.47
C LEU A 9 5.93 3.36 -1.13
N LYS A 10 7.00 4.15 -1.13
CA LYS A 10 7.48 4.89 0.04
C LYS A 10 7.49 6.38 -0.26
N LYS A 11 7.22 7.19 0.77
CA LYS A 11 7.46 8.62 0.69
C LYS A 11 8.96 8.90 0.70
N ALA A 12 9.38 9.85 -0.14
CA ALA A 12 10.69 10.45 -0.09
C ALA A 12 10.54 11.99 -0.14
N ASN A 13 11.63 12.72 0.04
CA ASN A 13 11.56 14.18 0.07
C ASN A 13 11.13 14.73 -1.31
N ARG A 14 9.90 15.25 -1.39
CA ARG A 14 9.25 15.75 -2.63
C ARG A 14 9.15 14.70 -3.76
N SER A 15 9.36 13.43 -3.46
CA SER A 15 9.37 12.32 -4.41
C SER A 15 8.71 11.08 -3.82
N THR A 16 8.52 10.07 -4.68
CA THR A 16 7.99 8.76 -4.31
C THR A 16 8.95 7.71 -4.78
N ILE A 17 9.31 6.79 -3.88
CA ILE A 17 10.06 5.60 -4.23
C ILE A 17 9.06 4.48 -4.52
N ILE A 18 9.27 3.74 -5.61
CA ILE A 18 8.43 2.61 -6.01
C ILE A 18 9.30 1.38 -6.19
N LYS A 19 8.88 0.25 -5.61
CA LYS A 19 9.46 -1.06 -5.87
C LYS A 19 8.51 -1.89 -6.71
N TYR A 20 8.98 -2.37 -7.86
CA TYR A 20 8.30 -3.38 -8.67
C TYR A 20 8.95 -4.74 -8.47
N LYS A 21 8.22 -5.81 -8.82
CA LYS A 21 8.74 -7.19 -8.83
C LYS A 21 10.01 -7.30 -9.65
N ASN A 22 11.00 -8.02 -9.16
CA ASN A 22 12.25 -8.33 -9.86
C ASN A 22 13.02 -7.10 -10.38
N GLN A 23 12.75 -5.90 -9.85
CA GLN A 23 13.34 -4.65 -10.28
C GLN A 23 13.87 -3.88 -9.08
N ASP A 24 14.87 -3.03 -9.27
CA ASP A 24 15.31 -2.11 -8.23
C ASP A 24 14.27 -1.03 -7.91
N GLU A 25 14.48 -0.34 -6.79
CA GLU A 25 13.65 0.81 -6.44
C GLU A 25 13.86 1.93 -7.46
N ILE A 26 12.76 2.50 -7.95
CA ILE A 26 12.79 3.70 -8.79
C ILE A 26 12.32 4.92 -7.99
N VAL A 27 12.86 6.08 -8.34
CA VAL A 27 12.46 7.36 -7.74
C VAL A 27 11.68 8.18 -8.76
N ILE A 28 10.48 8.60 -8.38
CA ILE A 28 9.65 9.49 -9.19
C ILE A 28 9.57 10.85 -8.49
N ASN A 29 9.85 11.92 -9.23
CA ASN A 29 9.79 13.32 -8.75
C ASN A 29 8.35 13.82 -8.62
N LEU A 30 7.53 13.09 -7.88
CA LEU A 30 6.14 13.39 -7.60
C LEU A 30 5.81 12.94 -6.17
N LEU A 31 5.00 13.74 -5.47
CA LEU A 31 4.46 13.38 -4.16
C LEU A 31 3.57 12.15 -4.26
N LEU A 32 3.65 11.28 -3.25
CA LEU A 32 2.93 10.00 -3.22
C LEU A 32 1.42 10.21 -3.38
N GLU A 33 0.84 11.19 -2.69
CA GLU A 33 -0.59 11.49 -2.80
C GLU A 33 -0.98 11.95 -4.20
N LYS A 34 -0.14 12.77 -4.86
CA LYS A 34 -0.38 13.19 -6.25
C LYS A 34 -0.26 12.02 -7.21
N LEU A 35 0.71 11.13 -6.98
CA LEU A 35 0.89 9.91 -7.76
C LEU A 35 -0.35 9.02 -7.68
N LEU A 36 -0.85 8.77 -6.47
CA LEU A 36 -2.05 7.97 -6.25
C LEU A 36 -3.30 8.63 -6.84
N ASP A 37 -3.43 9.95 -6.71
CA ASP A 37 -4.55 10.69 -7.31
C ASP A 37 -4.53 10.59 -8.84
N PHE A 38 -3.37 10.75 -9.49
CA PHE A 38 -3.25 10.56 -10.93
C PHE A 38 -3.60 9.13 -11.37
N ALA A 39 -3.14 8.12 -10.65
CA ALA A 39 -3.48 6.72 -10.95
C ALA A 39 -4.99 6.45 -10.87
N LEU A 40 -5.71 7.18 -10.01
CA LEU A 40 -7.15 7.03 -9.80
C LEU A 40 -8.01 7.84 -10.79
N ARG A 41 -7.44 8.87 -11.42
CA ARG A 41 -8.14 9.65 -12.45
C ARG A 41 -8.39 8.87 -13.74
N GLU A 42 -7.60 7.82 -14.00
CA GLU A 42 -7.87 6.85 -15.07
C GLU A 42 -9.29 6.23 -14.93
N ASP A 43 -9.76 6.08 -13.68
CA ASP A 43 -11.10 5.56 -13.34
C ASP A 43 -12.09 6.68 -12.94
N LEU A 44 -11.85 7.91 -13.40
CA LEU A 44 -12.70 9.09 -13.12
C LEU A 44 -12.97 9.33 -11.62
N THR A 45 -12.01 9.00 -10.76
CA THR A 45 -12.14 9.21 -9.32
C THR A 45 -10.91 9.91 -8.74
N THR A 46 -10.96 10.21 -7.44
CA THR A 46 -9.87 10.86 -6.71
C THR A 46 -9.44 10.01 -5.54
N LEU A 47 -8.23 10.24 -5.04
CA LEU A 47 -7.76 9.57 -3.82
C LEU A 47 -8.70 9.81 -2.63
N LYS A 48 -9.18 11.05 -2.49
CA LYS A 48 -10.14 11.43 -1.44
C LYS A 48 -11.44 10.66 -1.59
N GLY A 49 -12.05 10.69 -2.77
CA GLY A 49 -13.33 10.01 -3.04
C GLY A 49 -13.23 8.50 -2.83
N ARG A 50 -12.13 7.87 -3.28
CA ARG A 50 -11.91 6.43 -3.08
C ARG A 50 -11.78 6.07 -1.60
N LEU A 51 -10.99 6.83 -0.84
CA LEU A 51 -10.85 6.62 0.62
C LEU A 51 -12.17 6.78 1.38
N GLU A 52 -12.96 7.81 1.04
CA GLU A 52 -14.26 8.04 1.65
C GLU A 52 -15.26 6.92 1.34
N ALA A 53 -15.30 6.47 0.09
CA ALA A 53 -16.17 5.37 -0.33
C ALA A 53 -15.78 4.06 0.38
N THR A 54 -14.49 3.68 0.37
CA THR A 54 -14.00 2.47 1.05
C THR A 54 -14.30 2.53 2.55
N SER A 55 -14.06 3.68 3.18
CA SER A 55 -14.33 3.88 4.61
C SER A 55 -15.80 3.63 4.96
N LYS A 56 -16.73 4.21 4.20
CA LYS A 56 -18.18 4.06 4.41
C LYS A 56 -18.68 2.63 4.14
N VAL A 57 -18.29 2.05 3.01
CA VAL A 57 -18.75 0.72 2.58
C VAL A 57 -18.30 -0.37 3.55
N TYR A 58 -17.03 -0.35 3.97
CA TYR A 58 -16.46 -1.40 4.82
C TYR A 58 -16.44 -1.04 6.30
N ARG A 59 -16.95 0.15 6.68
CA ARG A 59 -16.92 0.69 8.06
C ARG A 59 -15.51 0.72 8.66
N ILE A 60 -14.52 1.13 7.85
CA ILE A 60 -13.11 1.21 8.23
C ILE A 60 -12.72 2.69 8.33
N PHE A 61 -12.39 3.17 9.54
CA PHE A 61 -12.12 4.59 9.78
C PHE A 61 -10.63 4.92 9.98
N LYS A 62 -9.79 3.91 10.21
CA LYS A 62 -8.34 4.05 10.41
C LYS A 62 -7.61 3.10 9.49
N HIS A 63 -6.46 3.53 8.96
CA HIS A 63 -5.64 2.77 8.01
C HIS A 63 -6.48 2.19 6.86
N VAL A 64 -7.38 3.02 6.32
CA VAL A 64 -8.25 2.63 5.20
C VAL A 64 -7.36 2.18 4.04
N PRO A 65 -7.46 0.92 3.59
CA PRO A 65 -6.69 0.46 2.44
C PRO A 65 -7.15 1.20 1.18
N ILE A 66 -6.21 1.41 0.26
CA ILE A 66 -6.47 2.16 -0.97
C ILE A 66 -6.59 1.16 -2.11
N TYR A 67 -7.81 0.90 -2.54
CA TYR A 67 -8.08 0.21 -3.79
C TYR A 67 -7.74 1.13 -4.97
N LEU A 68 -6.67 0.82 -5.70
CA LEU A 68 -6.32 1.55 -6.91
C LEU A 68 -7.04 0.96 -8.12
N LYS A 69 -6.82 -0.33 -8.38
CA LYS A 69 -7.42 -1.10 -9.49
C LYS A 69 -7.30 -2.60 -9.20
N GLU A 70 -7.69 -3.43 -10.17
CA GLU A 70 -7.54 -4.87 -10.09
C GLU A 70 -6.11 -5.26 -9.70
N ASN A 71 -5.97 -6.14 -8.71
CA ASN A 71 -4.69 -6.61 -8.15
C ASN A 71 -3.81 -5.52 -7.49
N ILE A 72 -4.38 -4.35 -7.16
CA ILE A 72 -3.66 -3.28 -6.44
C ILE A 72 -4.51 -2.73 -5.31
N ILE A 73 -4.29 -3.26 -4.11
CA ILE A 73 -4.81 -2.70 -2.86
C ILE A 73 -3.63 -2.35 -1.96
N LEU A 74 -3.50 -1.07 -1.63
CA LEU A 74 -2.41 -0.59 -0.82
C LEU A 74 -2.81 -0.53 0.66
N ILE A 75 -2.10 -1.27 1.50
CA ILE A 75 -2.16 -1.13 2.96
C ILE A 75 -1.08 -0.17 3.45
N GLN A 76 -1.41 0.65 4.44
CA GLN A 76 -0.50 1.63 5.02
C GLN A 76 0.16 1.06 6.27
N THR A 77 1.48 1.15 6.37
CA THR A 77 2.18 0.76 7.60
C THR A 77 1.83 1.71 8.73
N ASN A 78 1.78 3.03 8.48
CA ASN A 78 1.62 4.09 9.46
C ASN A 78 0.46 5.03 9.10
N ASN A 79 0.28 6.10 9.87
CA ASN A 79 -0.68 7.13 9.47
C ASN A 79 -0.18 7.86 8.22
N LYS A 80 -1.12 8.34 7.39
CA LYS A 80 -0.81 9.05 6.14
C LYS A 80 0.18 10.22 6.28
N LYS A 81 0.28 10.84 7.46
CA LYS A 81 1.16 12.00 7.70
C LYS A 81 2.60 11.63 8.07
N GLU A 82 2.84 10.38 8.46
CA GLU A 82 4.15 9.92 8.91
C GLU A 82 5.08 9.70 7.71
N ILE A 83 6.34 10.10 7.87
CA ILE A 83 7.33 10.13 6.78
C ILE A 83 7.82 8.73 6.39
N ASP A 84 7.83 7.81 7.35
CA ASP A 84 8.19 6.40 7.22
C ASP A 84 6.98 5.53 6.78
N ASN A 85 5.85 6.15 6.42
CA ASN A 85 4.68 5.42 5.96
C ASN A 85 4.96 4.76 4.60
N ILE A 86 4.75 3.45 4.56
CA ILE A 86 4.91 2.61 3.38
C ILE A 86 3.53 2.10 2.95
N TYR A 87 3.27 2.18 1.66
CA TYR A 87 2.05 1.70 1.01
C TYR A 87 2.37 0.38 0.33
N ILE A 88 1.98 -0.73 0.92
CA ILE A 88 2.33 -2.07 0.45
C ILE A 88 1.16 -2.63 -0.35
N ASN A 89 1.42 -3.18 -1.54
CA ASN A 89 0.39 -3.87 -2.31
C ASN A 89 0.11 -5.24 -1.70
N SER A 90 -1.06 -5.41 -1.07
CA SER A 90 -1.41 -6.64 -0.38
C SER A 90 -1.56 -7.84 -1.32
N TYR A 91 -1.87 -7.63 -2.60
CA TYR A 91 -1.98 -8.70 -3.59
C TYR A 91 -0.67 -9.43 -3.86
N ASN A 92 0.48 -8.76 -3.65
CA ASN A 92 1.78 -9.34 -3.93
C ASN A 92 2.45 -9.91 -2.67
N ILE A 93 1.78 -9.92 -1.52
CA ILE A 93 2.29 -10.52 -0.28
C ILE A 93 2.04 -12.02 -0.31
N VAL A 94 3.10 -12.82 -0.16
CA VAL A 94 3.02 -14.27 0.03
C VAL A 94 2.86 -14.60 1.50
N GLU A 95 3.69 -13.98 2.34
CA GLU A 95 3.74 -14.28 3.76
C GLU A 95 4.14 -13.04 4.58
N MET A 96 3.71 -13.02 5.84
CA MET A 96 4.26 -12.13 6.85
C MET A 96 4.86 -12.95 7.98
N VAL A 97 6.09 -12.64 8.34
CA VAL A 97 6.83 -13.32 9.42
C VAL A 97 7.04 -12.35 10.58
N LYS A 98 6.80 -12.84 11.79
CA LYS A 98 7.08 -12.10 13.02
C LYS A 98 8.58 -12.10 13.30
N ASP A 99 9.18 -10.93 13.45
CA ASP A 99 10.58 -10.77 13.86
C ASP A 99 10.66 -9.80 15.05
N LYS A 100 10.64 -10.32 16.28
CA LYS A 100 10.63 -9.54 17.52
C LYS A 100 9.49 -8.49 17.54
N LYS A 101 9.83 -7.20 17.43
CA LYS A 101 8.89 -6.05 17.37
C LYS A 101 8.59 -5.59 15.94
N GLN A 102 9.20 -6.25 14.95
CA GLN A 102 9.12 -5.95 13.54
C GLN A 102 8.32 -7.04 12.81
N THR A 103 7.96 -6.73 11.56
CA THR A 103 7.32 -7.66 10.63
C THR A 103 8.15 -7.72 9.36
N ILE A 104 8.44 -8.94 8.90
CA ILE A 104 9.04 -9.16 7.59
C ILE A 104 7.90 -9.50 6.64
N ILE A 105 7.74 -8.72 5.57
CA ILE A 105 6.81 -9.01 4.49
C ILE A 105 7.59 -9.71 3.39
N ILE A 106 7.14 -10.89 2.98
CA ILE A 106 7.70 -11.66 1.87
C ILE A 106 6.77 -11.49 0.67
N PHE A 107 7.32 -11.03 -0.45
CA PHE A 107 6.57 -10.81 -1.69
C PHE A 107 6.65 -12.01 -2.63
N ILE A 108 5.79 -11.99 -3.65
CA ILE A 108 5.68 -13.05 -4.68
C ILE A 108 6.94 -13.23 -5.52
N ASP A 109 7.81 -12.22 -5.58
CA ASP A 109 9.12 -12.31 -6.22
C ASP A 109 10.23 -12.75 -5.25
N HIS A 110 9.86 -13.26 -4.07
CA HIS A 110 10.76 -13.65 -2.96
C HIS A 110 11.58 -12.51 -2.37
N SER A 111 11.42 -11.27 -2.85
CA SER A 111 11.96 -10.11 -2.17
C SER A 111 11.23 -9.90 -0.84
N PHE A 112 11.88 -9.20 0.09
CA PHE A 112 11.28 -8.92 1.39
C PHE A 112 11.40 -7.44 1.77
N LEU A 113 10.51 -7.01 2.66
CA LEU A 113 10.54 -5.69 3.27
C LEU A 113 10.37 -5.82 4.78
N LYS A 114 11.34 -5.26 5.52
CA LYS A 114 11.26 -5.15 6.98
C LYS A 114 10.47 -3.91 7.37
N ILE A 115 9.45 -4.10 8.21
CA ILE A 115 8.61 -3.03 8.76
C ILE A 115 8.83 -2.95 10.26
N ASP A 116 9.11 -1.74 10.76
CA ASP A 116 9.20 -1.47 12.20
C ASP A 116 7.81 -1.37 12.85
N LYS A 117 7.05 -2.47 12.76
CA LYS A 117 5.70 -2.59 13.31
C LYS A 117 5.44 -4.02 13.77
N PRO A 118 4.72 -4.23 14.89
CA PRO A 118 4.36 -5.56 15.35
C PRO A 118 3.51 -6.34 14.33
N TYR A 119 3.81 -7.64 14.21
CA TYR A 119 3.11 -8.57 13.31
C TYR A 119 1.58 -8.51 13.41
N HIS A 120 1.02 -8.49 14.62
CA HIS A 120 -0.44 -8.49 14.81
C HIS A 120 -1.13 -7.24 14.21
N LEU A 121 -0.45 -6.08 14.19
CA LEU A 121 -0.98 -4.87 13.56
C LEU A 121 -0.91 -4.98 12.03
N MET A 122 0.23 -5.41 11.49
CA MET A 122 0.38 -5.60 10.04
C MET A 122 -0.59 -6.65 9.51
N LYS A 123 -0.75 -7.77 10.23
CA LYS A 123 -1.72 -8.82 9.91
C LYS A 123 -3.15 -8.27 9.90
N LYS A 124 -3.52 -7.45 10.89
CA LYS A 124 -4.83 -6.78 10.91
C LYS A 124 -5.04 -5.89 9.68
N TYR A 125 -4.05 -5.10 9.27
CA TYR A 125 -4.16 -4.23 8.09
C TYR A 125 -4.29 -5.04 6.80
N TYR A 126 -3.54 -6.14 6.69
CA TYR A 126 -3.65 -7.07 5.58
C TYR A 126 -5.03 -7.74 5.52
N ASP A 127 -5.51 -8.30 6.63
CA ASP A 127 -6.81 -8.95 6.67
C ASP A 127 -7.96 -7.98 6.36
N LEU A 128 -7.83 -6.69 6.70
CA LEU A 128 -8.76 -5.64 6.26
C LEU A 128 -8.73 -5.45 4.75
N SER A 129 -7.57 -5.51 4.12
CA SER A 129 -7.44 -5.39 2.67
C SER A 129 -8.11 -6.54 1.93
N LEU A 130 -8.07 -7.76 2.47
CA LEU A 130 -8.71 -8.94 1.87
C LEU A 130 -10.24 -8.85 1.85
N LYS A 131 -10.82 -8.03 2.74
CA LYS A 131 -12.28 -7.77 2.75
C LYS A 131 -12.70 -6.83 1.62
N ILE A 132 -11.78 -6.01 1.11
CA ILE A 132 -12.04 -5.09 0.02
C ILE A 132 -12.03 -5.89 -1.27
N LYS A 133 -13.19 -6.45 -1.58
CA LYS A 133 -13.51 -7.02 -2.88
C LYS A 133 -14.38 -6.02 -3.59
N LYS A 134 -13.94 -5.51 -4.73
CA LYS A 134 -14.89 -4.87 -5.64
C LYS A 134 -15.57 -6.00 -6.43
N LEU A 135 -16.90 -5.96 -6.37
CA LEU A 135 -17.83 -6.63 -7.28
C LEU A 135 -17.43 -6.38 -8.74
#